data_AF-A0A2H0NIN9-F1
#
_entry.id   AF-A0A2H0NIN9-F1
#
_cell.length_a   1.000
_cell.length_b   1.000
_cell.length_c   1.000
_cell.angle_alpha   90.00
_cell.angle_beta   90.00
_cell.angle_gamma   90.00
#
_symmetry.space_group_name_H-M   'P 1'
#
loop_
_entity.id
_entity.type
_entity.pdbx_description
1 polymer ?
#
loop_
_entity_poly.entity_id
_entity_poly.type
_entity_poly.pdbx_seq_one_letter_code
_entity_poly.pdbx_strand_id
1 'polypeptide(L)'
;MSSRKETPKITKTKDGKLVSWRHPGGKLLRVGPDSLTDSELIAILIGSGVPGKSAESIANELLSRFQSFRGLANQQLEKFKEIKGLKTVKVVRIAAAFEIAKRIVNQVLKEREK
;
A
#
# COMPACT_ATOMS: atom_id res chain seq x y z
N MET A 1 5.06 28.92 6.56
CA MET A 1 4.52 27.71 5.89
C MET A 1 5.69 26.90 5.34
N SER A 2 6.23 25.98 6.14
CA SER A 2 7.39 25.17 5.72
C SER A 2 6.89 23.97 4.92
N SER A 3 7.07 24.05 3.60
CA SER A 3 6.81 22.96 2.67
C SER A 3 7.84 21.85 2.95
N ARG A 4 7.44 20.81 3.69
CA ARG A 4 8.27 19.60 3.89
C ARG A 4 8.49 18.98 2.52
N LYS A 5 9.68 19.19 1.95
CA LYS A 5 10.17 18.43 0.80
C LYS A 5 10.25 16.96 1.24
N GLU A 6 9.37 16.11 0.70
CA GLU A 6 9.52 14.66 0.81
C GLU A 6 10.87 14.27 0.20
N THR A 7 11.74 13.67 1.00
CA THR A 7 13.03 13.14 0.55
C THR A 7 12.80 12.01 -0.46
N PRO A 8 13.51 11.98 -1.60
CA PRO A 8 13.34 10.92 -2.58
C PRO A 8 13.71 9.57 -1.96
N LYS A 9 12.82 8.57 -2.07
CA LYS A 9 13.09 7.17 -1.68
C LYS A 9 14.07 6.57 -2.69
N ILE A 10 15.35 6.58 -2.36
CA ILE A 10 16.43 6.08 -3.21
C ILE A 10 16.53 4.56 -3.04
N THR A 11 16.46 3.80 -4.13
CA THR A 11 16.70 2.35 -4.12
C THR A 11 17.80 2.03 -5.13
N LYS A 12 18.76 1.16 -4.77
CA LYS A 12 19.82 0.71 -5.68
C LYS A 12 19.23 -0.24 -6.73
N THR A 13 19.51 0.00 -8.01
CA THR A 13 19.22 -0.98 -9.08
C THR A 13 20.30 -2.07 -9.11
N LYS A 14 20.07 -3.14 -9.89
CA LYS A 14 21.05 -4.23 -10.11
C LYS A 14 22.40 -3.71 -10.64
N ASP A 15 22.41 -2.55 -11.30
CA ASP A 15 23.61 -1.89 -11.83
C ASP A 15 24.23 -0.84 -10.87
N GLY A 16 23.78 -0.81 -9.61
CA GLY A 16 24.32 0.10 -8.57
C GLY A 16 23.91 1.57 -8.70
N LYS A 17 23.03 1.93 -9.65
CA LYS A 17 22.55 3.31 -9.83
C LYS A 17 21.46 3.66 -8.82
N LEU A 18 21.54 4.88 -8.28
CA LEU A 18 20.52 5.45 -7.41
C LEU A 18 19.32 5.92 -8.25
N VAL A 19 18.18 5.26 -8.08
CA VAL A 19 16.94 5.62 -8.80
C VAL A 19 15.89 6.07 -7.80
N SER A 20 15.28 7.22 -8.07
CA SER A 20 14.11 7.72 -7.35
C SER A 20 12.85 7.22 -8.05
N TRP A 21 12.08 6.35 -7.38
CA TRP A 21 10.82 5.86 -7.91
C TRP A 21 9.69 6.86 -7.66
N ARG A 22 8.97 7.25 -8.72
CA ARG A 22 7.78 8.12 -8.63
C ARG A 22 6.46 7.36 -8.74
N HIS A 23 6.51 6.11 -9.21
CA HIS A 23 5.34 5.27 -9.44
C HIS A 23 5.55 3.89 -8.83
N PRO A 24 4.83 3.56 -7.74
CA PRO A 24 4.94 2.26 -7.06
C PRO A 24 4.76 1.06 -8.00
N GLY A 25 3.81 1.11 -8.93
CA GLY A 25 3.62 0.04 -9.92
C GLY A 25 4.82 -0.14 -10.86
N GLY A 26 5.45 0.97 -11.28
CA GLY A 26 6.66 0.91 -12.10
C GLY A 26 7.87 0.36 -11.33
N LYS A 27 7.94 0.65 -10.02
CA LYS A 27 8.93 0.06 -9.11
C LYS A 27 8.72 -1.44 -8.98
N LEU A 28 7.48 -1.87 -8.67
CA LEU A 28 7.11 -3.28 -8.57
C LEU A 28 7.52 -4.08 -9.81
N LEU A 29 7.23 -3.58 -11.01
CA LEU A 29 7.57 -4.26 -12.27
C LEU A 29 9.07 -4.41 -12.53
N ARG A 30 9.90 -3.48 -12.03
CA ARG A 30 11.33 -3.42 -12.39
C ARG A 30 12.26 -4.01 -11.33
N VAL A 31 11.91 -3.86 -10.05
CA VAL A 31 12.75 -4.28 -8.92
C VAL A 31 12.06 -5.28 -8.00
N GLY A 32 10.80 -5.61 -8.25
CA GLY A 32 10.06 -6.64 -7.51
C GLY A 32 9.42 -6.15 -6.21
N PRO A 33 8.54 -6.98 -5.61
CA PRO A 33 7.70 -6.62 -4.46
C PRO A 33 8.50 -6.31 -3.20
N ASP A 34 9.63 -6.99 -2.97
CA ASP A 34 10.44 -6.85 -1.74
C ASP A 34 11.05 -5.45 -1.57
N SER A 35 11.13 -4.69 -2.67
CA SER A 35 11.63 -3.31 -2.65
C SER A 35 10.57 -2.29 -2.21
N LEU A 36 9.30 -2.67 -2.17
CA LEU A 36 8.19 -1.77 -1.87
C LEU A 36 8.00 -1.62 -0.37
N THR A 37 7.73 -0.38 0.03
CA THR A 37 7.21 -0.07 1.36
C THR A 37 5.73 -0.43 1.45
N ASP A 38 5.23 -0.62 2.67
CA ASP A 38 3.81 -0.91 2.92
C ASP A 38 2.87 0.12 2.27
N SER A 39 3.26 1.40 2.32
CA SER A 39 2.51 2.49 1.69
C SER A 39 2.48 2.37 0.17
N GLU A 40 3.57 1.93 -0.44
CA GLU A 40 3.66 1.70 -1.88
C GLU A 40 2.77 0.53 -2.31
N LEU A 41 2.74 -0.57 -1.53
CA LEU A 41 1.84 -1.70 -1.77
C LEU A 41 0.37 -1.29 -1.74
N ILE A 42 -0.05 -0.53 -0.72
CA ILE A 42 -1.42 -0.01 -0.63
C ILE A 42 -1.70 1.01 -1.73
N ALA A 43 -0.74 1.87 -2.07
CA ALA A 43 -0.90 2.86 -3.14
C ALA A 43 -1.21 2.21 -4.49
N ILE A 44 -0.65 1.03 -4.77
CA ILE A 44 -0.98 0.25 -5.97
C ILE A 44 -2.46 -0.17 -5.96
N LEU A 45 -2.97 -0.65 -4.82
CA LEU A 45 -4.39 -1.04 -4.69
C LEU A 45 -5.34 0.17 -4.83
N ILE A 46 -4.92 1.32 -4.30
CA ILE A 46 -5.64 2.60 -4.47
C ILE A 46 -5.65 3.03 -5.94
N GLY A 47 -4.57 2.75 -6.68
CA GLY A 47 -4.39 3.09 -8.08
C GLY A 47 -4.04 4.56 -8.28
N SER A 48 -5.05 5.43 -8.33
CA SER A 48 -4.87 6.87 -8.53
C SER A 48 -5.19 7.68 -7.28
N GLY A 49 -4.53 8.84 -7.13
CA GLY A 49 -4.81 9.79 -6.07
C GLY A 49 -6.15 10.52 -6.24
N VAL A 50 -6.27 11.66 -5.57
CA VAL A 50 -7.33 12.65 -5.80
C VAL A 50 -6.69 14.04 -5.89
N PRO A 51 -7.39 15.09 -6.36
CA PRO A 51 -6.83 16.44 -6.40
C PRO A 51 -6.26 16.85 -5.03
N GLY A 52 -4.98 17.23 -5.03
CA GLY A 52 -4.23 17.61 -3.83
C GLY A 52 -3.71 16.46 -2.95
N LYS A 53 -3.88 15.18 -3.35
CA LYS A 53 -3.40 14.04 -2.55
C LYS A 53 -3.04 12.82 -3.42
N SER A 54 -1.77 12.42 -3.42
CA SER A 54 -1.31 11.24 -4.16
C SER A 54 -1.85 9.94 -3.57
N ALA A 55 -1.86 8.84 -4.36
CA ALA A 55 -2.23 7.52 -3.85
C ALA A 55 -1.34 7.06 -2.69
N GLU A 56 -0.04 7.38 -2.74
CA GLU A 56 0.90 7.11 -1.65
C GLU A 56 0.61 7.95 -0.41
N SER A 57 0.25 9.22 -0.55
CA SER A 57 -0.19 10.06 0.58
C SER A 57 -1.47 9.51 1.23
N ILE A 58 -2.42 9.02 0.43
CA ILE A 58 -3.63 8.35 0.95
C ILE A 58 -3.24 7.06 1.69
N ALA A 59 -2.35 6.24 1.12
CA ALA A 59 -1.86 5.02 1.76
C ALA A 59 -1.14 5.29 3.08
N ASN A 60 -0.31 6.33 3.13
CA ASN A 60 0.39 6.76 4.34
C ASN A 60 -0.60 7.21 5.43
N GLU A 61 -1.63 7.99 5.09
CA GLU A 61 -2.66 8.36 6.06
C GLU A 61 -3.43 7.15 6.57
N LEU A 62 -3.74 6.20 5.68
CA LEU A 62 -4.40 4.96 6.03
C LEU A 62 -3.54 4.13 7.01
N LEU A 63 -2.26 3.94 6.74
CA LEU A 63 -1.34 3.24 7.62
C LEU A 63 -1.11 4.00 8.94
N SER A 64 -1.01 5.32 8.91
CA SER A 64 -0.85 6.13 10.13
C SER A 64 -2.08 6.02 11.03
N ARG A 65 -3.27 5.91 10.46
CA ARG A 65 -4.51 5.78 11.22
C ARG A 65 -4.68 4.41 11.88
N PHE A 66 -4.26 3.35 11.19
CA PHE A 66 -4.53 1.96 11.62
C PHE A 66 -3.27 1.18 12.03
N GLN A 67 -2.11 1.83 12.03
CA GLN A 67 -0.80 1.43 12.57
C GLN A 67 -0.13 0.21 11.92
N SER A 68 -0.87 -0.75 11.35
CA SER A 68 -0.32 -1.94 10.71
C SER A 68 -1.31 -2.58 9.73
N PHE A 69 -0.83 -3.49 8.86
CA PHE A 69 -1.69 -4.32 8.02
C PHE A 69 -2.70 -5.14 8.83
N ARG A 70 -2.28 -5.67 9.99
CA ARG A 70 -3.19 -6.37 10.92
C ARG A 70 -4.26 -5.41 11.45
N GLY A 71 -3.86 -4.20 11.81
CA GLY A 71 -4.77 -3.14 12.24
C GLY A 71 -5.79 -2.81 11.15
N LEU A 72 -5.36 -2.73 9.88
CA LEU A 72 -6.25 -2.49 8.75
C LEU A 72 -7.22 -3.65 8.49
N ALA A 73 -6.74 -4.89 8.47
CA ALA A 73 -7.55 -6.06 8.17
C ALA A 73 -8.70 -6.30 9.15
N ASN A 74 -8.61 -5.75 10.37
CA ASN A 74 -9.61 -5.90 11.43
C ASN A 74 -10.62 -4.74 11.51
N GLN A 75 -10.62 -3.79 10.57
CA GLN A 75 -11.50 -2.61 10.62
C GLN A 75 -12.70 -2.75 9.68
N GLN A 76 -13.80 -2.12 10.09
CA GLN A 76 -14.99 -1.99 9.25
C GLN A 76 -14.67 -1.11 8.03
N LEU A 77 -15.10 -1.54 6.84
CA LEU A 77 -14.82 -0.85 5.57
C LEU A 77 -15.33 0.60 5.53
N GLU A 78 -16.39 0.91 6.27
CA GLU A 78 -16.92 2.28 6.36
C GLU A 78 -15.90 3.26 6.95
N LYS A 79 -15.05 2.82 7.88
CA LYS A 79 -13.99 3.67 8.47
C LYS A 79 -12.93 4.11 7.44
N PHE A 80 -12.77 3.34 6.37
CA PHE A 80 -11.85 3.68 5.28
C PHE A 80 -12.42 4.83 4.46
N LYS A 81 -13.75 4.91 4.32
CA LYS A 81 -14.42 5.97 3.54
C LYS A 81 -14.33 7.35 4.17
N GLU A 82 -13.99 7.41 5.46
CA GLU A 82 -13.71 8.67 6.17
C GLU A 82 -12.42 9.33 5.69
N ILE A 83 -11.49 8.57 5.09
CA ILE A 83 -10.26 9.11 4.52
C ILE A 83 -10.55 9.71 3.14
N LYS A 84 -10.22 11.00 2.97
CA LYS A 84 -10.37 11.69 1.68
C LYS A 84 -9.60 10.94 0.59
N GLY A 85 -10.34 10.50 -0.42
CA GLY A 85 -9.82 9.78 -1.58
C GLY A 85 -10.00 8.26 -1.56
N LEU A 86 -10.56 7.69 -0.49
CA LEU A 86 -10.96 6.27 -0.41
C LEU A 86 -12.47 6.12 -0.57
N LYS A 87 -12.95 6.10 -1.82
CA LYS A 87 -14.34 5.77 -2.14
C LYS A 87 -14.51 4.27 -2.39
N THR A 88 -15.75 3.82 -2.53
CA THR A 88 -16.16 2.41 -2.59
C THR A 88 -15.23 1.53 -3.43
N VAL A 89 -14.91 1.92 -4.67
CA VAL A 89 -14.04 1.12 -5.57
C VAL A 89 -12.66 0.86 -4.95
N LYS A 90 -12.04 1.88 -4.36
CA LYS A 90 -10.70 1.77 -3.75
C LYS A 90 -10.74 0.94 -2.47
N VAL A 91 -11.78 1.11 -1.67
CA VAL A 91 -12.00 0.33 -0.45
C VAL A 91 -12.22 -1.15 -0.77
N VAL A 92 -13.04 -1.47 -1.79
CA VAL A 92 -13.29 -2.84 -2.25
C VAL A 92 -12.00 -3.53 -2.70
N ARG A 93 -11.13 -2.82 -3.43
CA ARG A 93 -9.82 -3.36 -3.85
C ARG A 93 -8.93 -3.74 -2.67
N ILE A 94 -8.86 -2.87 -1.65
CA ILE A 94 -8.08 -3.12 -0.43
C ILE A 94 -8.67 -4.31 0.33
N ALA A 95 -10.00 -4.35 0.50
CA ALA A 95 -10.70 -5.44 1.19
C ALA A 95 -10.46 -6.79 0.50
N ALA A 96 -10.56 -6.84 -0.83
CA ALA A 96 -10.31 -8.04 -1.60
C ALA A 96 -8.86 -8.54 -1.42
N ALA A 97 -7.88 -7.64 -1.44
CA ALA A 97 -6.48 -8.02 -1.24
C ALA A 97 -6.23 -8.65 0.14
N PHE A 98 -6.82 -8.09 1.20
CA PHE A 98 -6.70 -8.67 2.55
C PHE A 98 -7.41 -10.01 2.70
N GLU A 99 -8.59 -10.17 2.09
CA GLU A 99 -9.30 -11.45 2.11
C GLU A 99 -8.50 -12.54 1.36
N ILE A 100 -7.88 -12.20 0.23
CA ILE A 100 -6.98 -13.12 -0.48
C ILE A 100 -5.81 -13.52 0.41
N ALA A 101 -5.14 -12.56 1.04
CA ALA A 101 -4.02 -12.83 1.95
C ALA A 101 -4.45 -13.75 3.12
N LYS A 102 -5.62 -13.49 3.71
CA LYS A 102 -6.20 -14.32 4.78
C LYS A 102 -6.45 -15.75 4.31
N ARG A 103 -6.99 -15.95 3.11
CA ARG A 103 -7.23 -17.29 2.55
C ARG A 103 -5.94 -18.06 2.31
N ILE A 104 -4.92 -17.40 1.77
CA ILE A 104 -3.59 -18.01 1.56
C ILE A 104 -3.00 -18.47 2.90
N VAL A 105 -3.00 -17.60 3.91
CA VAL A 105 -2.48 -17.95 5.25
C VAL A 105 -3.24 -19.14 5.83
N ASN A 106 -4.57 -19.14 5.74
CA ASN A 106 -5.39 -20.25 6.24
C ASN A 106 -5.13 -21.56 5.49
N GLN A 107 -4.84 -21.53 4.19
CA GLN A 107 -4.45 -22.72 3.42
C GLN A 107 -3.10 -23.27 3.89
N VAL A 108 -2.09 -22.40 4.01
CA VAL A 108 -0.75 -22.78 4.48
C VAL A 108 -0.79 -23.36 5.90
N LEU A 109 -1.61 -22.81 6.80
CA LEU A 109 -1.74 -23.34 8.16
C LEU A 109 -2.37 -24.74 8.17
N LYS A 110 -3.44 -24.96 7.39
CA LYS A 110 -4.09 -26.28 7.26
C LYS A 110 -3.18 -27.35 6.68
N GLU A 111 -2.25 -26.98 5.80
CA GLU A 111 -1.27 -27.92 5.23
C GLU A 111 -0.21 -28.35 6.26
N ARG A 112 0.11 -27.50 7.23
CA ARG A 112 1.08 -27.79 8.30
C ARG A 112 0.52 -28.65 9.43
N GLU A 113 -0.80 -28.67 9.58
CA GLU A 113 -1.51 -29.49 10.58
C GLU A 113 -1.80 -30.91 10.09
N LYS A 114 -1.49 -31.20 8.81
CA LYS A 114 -1.57 -32.53 8.20
C LYS A 114 -0.20 -33.20 8.22
#